data_AF-A0A818PBM3-F1
#
_entry.id   AF-A0A818PBM3-F1
#
_cell.length_a   1.000
_cell.length_b   1.000
_cell.length_c   1.000
_cell.angle_alpha   90.00
_cell.angle_beta   90.00
_cell.angle_gamma   90.00
#
_symmetry.space_group_name_H-M   'P 1'
#
loop_
_entity.id
_entity.type
_entity.pdbx_description
1 polymer ?
#
loop_
_entity_poly.entity_id
_entity_poly.type
_entity_poly.pdbx_seq_one_letter_code
_entity_poly.pdbx_strand_id
1 'polypeptide(L)'
;MKTIYSSVPFIMNPGCDLPQCKTPGQPAIFYANHYVGDDTIHILYSSLDELTISIIQTKKGYGPHINYTALFNRNYRDSISFGETTPINSLSLIIRRLLRFNDINDTGYLNPNDTTIQSYWLNDLSTNITYRDNNTDQPSFQLLLKEKDINGLLTIDINYPGESIRDTKFPKLRSTPKSYFLNIALKADNYTSPKTRFAMEYYIIQLGVEGTQLSTSKYIDDQYTPGIFNVWRVESLSPIYLSSMLWKPVVYQSDDRSIEKNTLMNVYNLSNKIDLQPLIDQGIFIALYKKPYVSAFNVSFGRANDGFFTKSNYTFIQFTAGLEILQTDSIKQFVTLALLLSLAIPCLVAVIAFIFIMKRRCTRQNTTSYDIIDD
;
A
#
# COMPACT_ATOMS: atom_id res chain seq x y z
N MET A 1 -17.62 7.19 8.79
CA MET A 1 -17.60 8.20 7.71
C MET A 1 -17.44 7.47 6.38
N LYS A 2 -18.47 7.52 5.53
CA LYS A 2 -18.54 6.82 4.23
C LYS A 2 -17.45 7.31 3.27
N THR A 3 -16.66 6.40 2.75
CA THR A 3 -15.86 6.63 1.54
C THR A 3 -16.86 6.64 0.36
N ILE A 4 -16.98 7.77 -0.36
CA ILE A 4 -18.03 8.01 -1.37
C ILE A 4 -17.59 7.45 -2.73
N TYR A 5 -17.27 6.16 -2.80
CA TYR A 5 -16.97 5.50 -4.07
C TYR A 5 -17.50 4.07 -4.04
N SER A 6 -17.89 3.55 -5.21
CA SER A 6 -18.45 2.20 -5.34
C SER A 6 -17.33 1.17 -5.21
N SER A 7 -17.20 0.53 -4.05
CA SER A 7 -16.25 -0.57 -3.87
C SER A 7 -16.80 -1.88 -4.41
N VAL A 8 -15.90 -2.79 -4.81
CA VAL A 8 -16.27 -4.15 -5.21
C VAL A 8 -16.60 -4.96 -3.95
N PRO A 9 -17.80 -5.55 -3.83
CA PRO A 9 -18.21 -6.25 -2.61
C PRO A 9 -17.44 -7.57 -2.43
N PHE A 10 -17.16 -7.92 -1.17
CA PHE A 10 -16.57 -9.21 -0.82
C PHE A 10 -17.62 -10.19 -0.30
N ILE A 11 -17.49 -11.44 -0.75
CA ILE A 11 -18.29 -12.56 -0.27
C ILE A 11 -17.42 -13.35 0.71
N MET A 12 -17.94 -13.57 1.92
CA MET A 12 -17.30 -14.43 2.92
C MET A 12 -17.58 -15.90 2.58
N ASN A 13 -16.52 -16.72 2.55
CA ASN A 13 -16.54 -18.16 2.30
C ASN A 13 -17.41 -18.56 1.07
N PRO A 14 -17.15 -17.99 -0.12
CA PRO A 14 -17.98 -18.23 -1.30
C PRO A 14 -18.13 -19.71 -1.62
N GLY A 15 -19.37 -20.20 -1.71
CA GLY A 15 -19.67 -21.59 -2.07
C GLY A 15 -19.35 -22.63 -1.00
N CYS A 16 -19.17 -22.22 0.26
CA CYS A 16 -18.90 -23.15 1.36
C CYS A 16 -20.17 -23.56 2.12
N ASP A 17 -20.49 -24.86 2.11
CA ASP A 17 -21.62 -25.42 2.86
C ASP A 17 -21.25 -26.01 4.22
N LEU A 18 -19.96 -26.06 4.55
CA LEU A 18 -19.47 -26.64 5.80
C LEU A 18 -19.93 -25.83 7.03
N PRO A 19 -20.21 -26.47 8.18
CA PRO A 19 -20.59 -25.77 9.41
C PRO A 19 -19.57 -24.71 9.87
N GLN A 20 -18.28 -24.97 9.66
CA GLN A 20 -17.18 -24.06 9.98
C GLN A 20 -17.33 -22.71 9.28
N CYS A 21 -17.84 -22.70 8.04
CA CYS A 21 -18.03 -21.47 7.26
C CYS A 21 -19.20 -20.60 7.75
N LYS A 22 -20.13 -21.20 8.51
CA LYS A 22 -21.35 -20.55 9.03
C LYS A 22 -21.22 -20.15 10.50
N THR A 23 -20.16 -20.60 11.18
CA THR A 23 -19.95 -20.37 12.61
C THR A 23 -19.24 -19.03 12.82
N PRO A 24 -19.82 -18.08 13.58
CA PRO A 24 -19.17 -16.81 13.88
C PRO A 24 -17.83 -17.02 14.61
N GLY A 25 -16.84 -16.19 14.29
CA GLY A 25 -15.52 -16.23 14.92
C GLY A 25 -14.60 -17.36 14.44
N GLN A 26 -15.02 -18.17 13.46
CA GLN A 26 -14.12 -19.09 12.76
C GLN A 26 -13.29 -18.35 11.71
N PRO A 27 -12.07 -18.84 11.39
CA PRO A 27 -11.30 -18.33 10.27
C PRO A 27 -12.11 -18.35 8.97
N ALA A 28 -11.93 -17.32 8.15
CA ALA A 28 -12.69 -17.16 6.92
C ALA A 28 -11.81 -16.69 5.76
N ILE A 29 -12.32 -16.90 4.55
CA ILE A 29 -11.80 -16.32 3.31
C ILE A 29 -12.83 -15.34 2.77
N PHE A 30 -12.44 -14.10 2.56
CA PHE A 30 -13.20 -13.15 1.77
C PHE A 30 -12.71 -13.16 0.34
N TYR A 31 -13.66 -13.15 -0.59
CA TYR A 31 -13.38 -13.14 -2.01
C TYR A 31 -14.12 -11.99 -2.71
N ALA A 32 -13.39 -11.26 -3.53
CA ALA A 32 -13.94 -10.31 -4.49
C ALA A 32 -13.34 -10.56 -5.87
N ASN A 33 -14.09 -10.19 -6.91
CA ASN A 33 -13.58 -10.17 -8.27
C ASN A 33 -14.05 -8.95 -9.05
N HIS A 34 -13.26 -8.58 -10.06
CA HIS A 34 -13.59 -7.48 -10.96
C HIS A 34 -13.00 -7.73 -12.34
N TYR A 35 -13.72 -7.39 -13.40
CA TYR A 35 -13.25 -7.53 -14.77
C TYR A 35 -12.46 -6.29 -15.19
N VAL A 36 -11.25 -6.50 -15.72
CA VAL A 36 -10.38 -5.42 -16.20
C VAL A 36 -9.94 -5.76 -17.63
N GLY A 37 -10.65 -5.22 -18.61
CA GLY A 37 -10.46 -5.60 -20.02
C GLY A 37 -10.81 -7.08 -20.26
N ASP A 38 -9.84 -7.84 -20.75
CA ASP A 38 -9.94 -9.28 -21.02
C ASP A 38 -9.49 -10.16 -19.85
N ASP A 39 -9.20 -9.56 -18.70
CA ASP A 39 -8.74 -10.24 -17.50
C ASP A 39 -9.77 -10.16 -16.36
N THR A 40 -9.66 -11.09 -15.40
CA THR A 40 -10.32 -11.01 -14.10
C THR A 40 -9.26 -10.76 -13.02
N ILE A 41 -9.51 -9.77 -12.16
CA ILE A 41 -8.75 -9.54 -10.94
C ILE A 41 -9.51 -10.20 -9.79
N HIS A 42 -8.81 -11.02 -9.03
CA HIS A 42 -9.34 -11.70 -7.85
C HIS A 42 -8.61 -11.19 -6.62
N ILE A 43 -9.35 -10.94 -5.54
CA ILE A 43 -8.78 -10.65 -4.23
C ILE A 43 -9.28 -11.69 -3.24
N LEU A 44 -8.33 -12.35 -2.59
CA LEU A 44 -8.57 -13.27 -1.49
C LEU A 44 -7.99 -12.65 -0.22
N TYR A 45 -8.79 -12.57 0.83
CA TYR A 45 -8.35 -12.15 2.15
C TYR A 45 -8.70 -13.21 3.17
N SER A 46 -7.67 -13.86 3.69
CA SER A 46 -7.81 -15.06 4.53
C SER A 46 -7.23 -14.83 5.92
N SER A 47 -7.94 -15.34 6.92
CA SER A 47 -7.44 -15.46 8.29
C SER A 47 -7.11 -16.92 8.67
N LEU A 48 -7.06 -17.85 7.70
CA LEU A 48 -6.64 -19.23 7.93
C LEU A 48 -5.13 -19.30 8.16
N ASP A 49 -4.75 -19.66 9.37
CA ASP A 49 -3.37 -19.61 9.89
C ASP A 49 -2.77 -18.20 9.66
N GLU A 50 -1.85 -18.01 8.70
CA GLU A 50 -1.29 -16.67 8.43
C GLU A 50 -2.29 -15.73 7.72
N LEU A 51 -2.42 -14.51 8.26
CA LEU A 51 -3.22 -13.44 7.65
C LEU A 51 -2.66 -13.08 6.27
N THR A 52 -3.36 -13.54 5.24
CA THR A 52 -2.88 -13.48 3.85
C THR A 52 -3.84 -12.69 2.99
N ILE A 53 -3.30 -11.73 2.24
CA ILE A 53 -4.01 -10.94 1.23
C ILE A 53 -3.40 -11.24 -0.12
N SER A 54 -4.17 -11.88 -1.00
CA SER A 54 -3.70 -12.25 -2.34
C SER A 54 -4.49 -11.52 -3.41
N ILE A 55 -3.78 -10.89 -4.34
CA ILE A 55 -4.35 -10.37 -5.58
C ILE A 55 -3.83 -11.21 -6.74
N ILE A 56 -4.75 -11.76 -7.54
CA ILE A 56 -4.46 -12.70 -8.63
C ILE A 56 -5.12 -12.21 -9.91
N GLN A 57 -4.38 -12.27 -11.03
CA GLN A 57 -4.89 -11.96 -12.36
C GLN A 57 -5.04 -13.25 -13.18
N THR A 58 -6.20 -13.45 -13.76
CA THR A 58 -6.52 -14.56 -14.67
C THR A 58 -7.16 -14.02 -15.94
N LYS A 59 -7.35 -14.87 -16.95
CA LYS A 59 -8.20 -14.51 -18.10
C LYS A 59 -9.67 -14.38 -17.65
N LYS A 60 -10.44 -13.58 -18.38
CA LYS A 60 -11.87 -13.44 -18.14
C LYS A 60 -12.58 -14.80 -18.11
N GLY A 61 -13.46 -14.99 -17.12
CA GLY A 61 -14.30 -16.18 -16.98
C GLY A 61 -13.73 -17.30 -16.11
N TYR A 62 -12.47 -17.20 -15.67
CA TYR A 62 -11.87 -18.17 -14.74
C TYR A 62 -12.01 -17.65 -13.31
N GLY A 63 -12.68 -18.41 -12.44
CA GLY A 63 -12.84 -18.13 -11.01
C GLY A 63 -12.11 -19.16 -10.15
N PRO A 64 -11.91 -18.88 -8.85
CA PRO A 64 -11.29 -19.83 -7.95
C PRO A 64 -12.25 -20.99 -7.64
N HIS A 65 -11.74 -22.21 -7.73
CA HIS A 65 -12.32 -23.38 -7.09
C HIS A 65 -11.63 -23.58 -5.74
N ILE A 66 -12.39 -23.60 -4.65
CA ILE A 66 -11.88 -23.63 -3.28
C ILE A 66 -12.33 -24.91 -2.59
N ASN A 67 -11.38 -25.75 -2.21
CA ASN A 67 -11.63 -26.94 -1.40
C ASN A 67 -11.56 -26.58 0.09
N TYR A 68 -12.69 -26.13 0.65
CA TYR A 68 -12.79 -25.75 2.06
C TYR A 68 -12.44 -26.87 3.03
N THR A 69 -12.80 -28.11 2.72
CA THR A 69 -12.48 -29.27 3.57
C THR A 69 -10.96 -29.43 3.71
N ALA A 70 -10.21 -29.26 2.62
CA ALA A 70 -8.75 -29.31 2.66
C ALA A 70 -8.17 -28.12 3.45
N LEU A 71 -8.68 -26.91 3.21
CA LEU A 71 -8.25 -25.69 3.91
C LEU A 71 -8.43 -25.77 5.43
N PHE A 72 -9.61 -26.16 5.92
CA PHE A 72 -9.86 -26.27 7.37
C PHE A 72 -9.07 -27.40 8.04
N ASN A 73 -8.65 -28.41 7.27
CA ASN A 73 -7.76 -29.46 7.74
C ASN A 73 -6.27 -29.12 7.59
N ARG A 74 -5.93 -27.86 7.29
CA ARG A 74 -4.55 -27.38 7.06
C ARG A 74 -3.82 -28.11 5.93
N ASN A 75 -4.57 -28.64 4.97
CA ASN A 75 -4.04 -29.21 3.74
C ASN A 75 -4.19 -28.18 2.62
N TYR A 76 -3.30 -27.20 2.60
CA TYR A 76 -3.38 -26.06 1.67
C TYR A 76 -3.00 -26.41 0.24
N ARG A 77 -2.15 -27.42 0.03
CA ARG A 77 -1.61 -27.72 -1.29
C ARG A 77 -2.73 -28.07 -2.27
N ASP A 78 -2.74 -27.41 -3.42
CA ASP A 78 -3.72 -27.58 -4.49
C ASP A 78 -5.20 -27.37 -4.05
N SER A 79 -5.42 -26.73 -2.89
CA SER A 79 -6.77 -26.48 -2.33
C SER A 79 -7.48 -25.27 -2.97
N ILE A 80 -6.74 -24.43 -3.70
CA ILE A 80 -7.27 -23.31 -4.49
C ILE A 80 -6.72 -23.45 -5.91
N SER A 81 -7.61 -23.49 -6.90
CA SER A 81 -7.23 -23.57 -8.31
C SER A 81 -8.08 -22.63 -9.16
N PHE A 82 -7.58 -22.24 -10.34
CA PHE A 82 -8.28 -21.35 -11.28
C PHE A 82 -8.65 -22.11 -12.56
N GLY A 83 -9.24 -23.29 -12.37
CA GLY A 83 -9.53 -24.25 -13.45
C GLY A 83 -8.25 -24.79 -14.08
N GLU A 84 -8.26 -24.92 -15.41
CA GLU A 84 -7.09 -25.39 -16.18
C GLU A 84 -6.05 -24.30 -16.45
N THR A 85 -6.29 -23.07 -15.98
CA THR A 85 -5.40 -21.93 -16.25
C THR A 85 -4.45 -21.64 -15.09
N THR A 86 -3.20 -21.33 -15.43
CA THR A 86 -2.27 -20.72 -14.50
C THR A 86 -2.55 -19.22 -14.40
N PRO A 87 -2.54 -18.62 -13.20
CA PRO A 87 -2.59 -17.17 -13.06
C PRO A 87 -1.56 -16.47 -13.94
N ILE A 88 -1.97 -15.37 -14.56
CA ILE A 88 -1.12 -14.51 -15.39
C ILE A 88 -0.11 -13.80 -14.49
N ASN A 89 -0.56 -13.32 -13.35
CA ASN A 89 0.27 -12.64 -12.36
C ASN A 89 -0.38 -12.78 -10.97
N SER A 90 0.42 -12.76 -9.91
CA SER A 90 -0.12 -12.76 -8.55
C SER A 90 0.86 -12.20 -7.53
N LEU A 91 0.30 -11.56 -6.52
CA LEU A 91 0.99 -10.98 -5.38
C LEU A 91 0.22 -11.38 -4.13
N SER A 92 0.92 -11.91 -3.14
CA SER A 92 0.37 -12.13 -1.80
C SER A 92 1.18 -11.39 -0.76
N LEU A 93 0.47 -10.76 0.16
CA LEU A 93 1.01 -10.08 1.32
C LEU A 93 0.58 -10.85 2.57
N ILE A 94 1.55 -11.22 3.39
CA ILE A 94 1.32 -11.80 4.70
C ILE A 94 1.70 -10.75 5.74
N ILE A 95 0.80 -10.51 6.69
CA ILE A 95 1.06 -9.66 7.85
C ILE A 95 1.31 -10.61 9.02
N ARG A 96 2.57 -10.77 9.40
CA ARG A 96 2.99 -11.93 10.18
C ARG A 96 3.02 -11.65 11.67
N ARG A 97 3.70 -10.57 12.06
CA ARG A 97 3.94 -10.23 13.47
C ARG A 97 3.74 -8.74 13.72
N LEU A 98 3.17 -8.46 14.89
CA LEU A 98 3.33 -7.17 15.55
C LEU A 98 4.50 -7.27 16.53
N LEU A 99 5.48 -6.39 16.40
CA LEU A 99 6.63 -6.29 17.28
C LEU A 99 6.42 -5.12 18.23
N ARG A 100 6.68 -5.33 19.52
CA ARG A 100 6.72 -4.29 20.55
C ARG A 100 8.14 -4.17 21.08
N PHE A 101 8.65 -2.96 21.23
CA PHE A 101 9.99 -2.73 21.77
C PHE A 101 10.06 -1.43 22.57
N ASN A 102 11.02 -1.36 23.50
CA ASN A 102 11.25 -0.20 24.34
C ASN A 102 12.38 0.65 23.76
N ASP A 103 12.03 1.77 23.13
CA ASP A 103 13.00 2.68 22.52
C ASP A 103 13.56 3.65 23.57
N ILE A 104 14.42 3.12 24.45
CA ILE A 104 14.96 3.82 25.63
C ILE A 104 15.64 5.15 25.24
N ASN A 105 16.29 5.16 24.08
CA ASN A 105 17.07 6.27 23.54
C ASN A 105 16.25 7.21 22.62
N ASP A 106 14.96 6.95 22.46
CA ASP A 106 14.05 7.73 21.61
C ASP A 106 14.59 7.97 20.20
N THR A 107 15.01 6.90 19.53
CA THR A 107 15.60 6.96 18.19
C THR A 107 14.55 6.80 17.08
N GLY A 108 13.42 6.15 17.36
CA GLY A 108 12.45 5.70 16.38
C GLY A 108 12.84 4.41 15.65
N TYR A 109 14.02 3.85 15.94
CA TYR A 109 14.53 2.68 15.25
C TYR A 109 14.42 1.41 16.11
N LEU A 110 13.79 0.38 15.53
CA LEU A 110 13.93 -1.01 15.94
C LEU A 110 15.38 -1.46 15.73
N ASN A 111 16.07 -1.77 16.83
CA ASN A 111 17.37 -2.41 16.80
C ASN A 111 17.16 -3.95 16.86
N PRO A 112 17.60 -4.73 15.86
CA PRO A 112 17.42 -6.18 15.85
C PRO A 112 18.01 -6.90 17.08
N ASN A 113 18.99 -6.30 17.75
CA ASN A 113 19.65 -6.84 18.94
C ASN A 113 19.00 -6.38 20.25
N ASP A 114 17.87 -5.66 20.19
CA ASP A 114 17.15 -5.19 21.36
C ASP A 114 16.45 -6.36 22.08
N THR A 115 16.88 -6.64 23.31
CA THR A 115 16.34 -7.72 24.14
C THR A 115 14.93 -7.43 24.66
N THR A 116 14.43 -6.20 24.50
CA THR A 116 13.07 -5.81 24.88
C THR A 116 12.03 -6.12 23.80
N ILE A 117 12.47 -6.60 22.62
CA ILE A 117 11.57 -6.96 21.53
C ILE A 117 10.67 -8.12 21.95
N GLN A 118 9.38 -7.87 21.88
CA GLN A 118 8.34 -8.87 22.03
C GLN A 118 7.62 -9.03 20.71
N SER A 119 7.41 -10.29 20.32
CA SER A 119 6.76 -10.67 19.06
C SER A 119 5.38 -11.22 19.34
N TYR A 120 4.35 -10.60 18.77
CA TYR A 120 2.99 -11.11 18.74
C TYR A 120 2.70 -11.66 17.35
N TRP A 121 2.55 -12.97 17.28
CA TRP A 121 2.14 -13.65 16.06
C TRP A 121 0.66 -13.39 15.82
N LEU A 122 0.31 -12.87 14.65
CA LEU A 122 -1.06 -12.44 14.40
C LEU A 122 -2.04 -13.62 14.29
N ASN A 123 -1.57 -14.80 13.90
CA ASN A 123 -2.36 -16.03 13.84
C ASN A 123 -2.75 -16.58 15.23
N ASP A 124 -1.99 -16.22 16.28
CA ASP A 124 -2.28 -16.65 17.66
C ASP A 124 -3.30 -15.73 18.35
N LEU A 125 -3.61 -14.58 17.75
CA LEU A 125 -4.53 -13.61 18.32
C LEU A 125 -6.00 -13.96 18.03
N SER A 126 -6.85 -13.73 19.02
CA SER A 126 -8.29 -13.86 18.84
C SER A 126 -8.76 -12.86 17.78
N THR A 127 -9.26 -13.40 16.67
CA THR A 127 -9.67 -12.63 15.50
C THR A 127 -11.20 -12.58 15.44
N ASN A 128 -11.74 -11.37 15.49
CA ASN A 128 -13.13 -11.13 15.12
C ASN A 128 -13.16 -10.69 13.66
N ILE A 129 -13.96 -11.41 12.87
CA ILE A 129 -14.08 -11.20 11.45
C ILE A 129 -15.40 -10.49 11.18
N THR A 130 -15.32 -9.30 10.60
CA THR A 130 -16.49 -8.46 10.35
C THR A 130 -16.38 -7.78 9.00
N TYR A 131 -17.49 -7.19 8.56
CA TYR A 131 -17.47 -6.20 7.50
C TYR A 131 -17.18 -4.83 8.11
N ARG A 132 -16.34 -4.03 7.45
CA ARG A 132 -15.96 -2.67 7.85
C ARG A 132 -17.15 -1.73 7.96
N ASP A 133 -18.08 -1.85 7.01
CA ASP A 133 -19.35 -1.14 6.96
C ASP A 133 -20.35 -2.05 6.25
N ASN A 134 -21.53 -2.24 6.86
CA ASN A 134 -22.63 -3.03 6.31
C ASN A 134 -23.09 -2.55 4.91
N ASN A 135 -22.68 -1.36 4.48
CA ASN A 135 -23.02 -0.81 3.17
C ASN A 135 -21.97 -1.06 2.08
N THR A 136 -20.74 -1.43 2.42
CA THR A 136 -19.64 -1.54 1.43
C THR A 136 -19.12 -2.96 1.24
N ASP A 137 -19.59 -3.90 2.07
CA ASP A 137 -19.17 -5.31 2.09
C ASP A 137 -17.65 -5.48 2.00
N GLN A 138 -16.90 -4.54 2.58
CA GLN A 138 -15.44 -4.60 2.66
C GLN A 138 -15.03 -5.34 3.94
N PRO A 139 -14.07 -6.27 3.88
CA PRO A 139 -13.68 -7.07 5.03
C PRO A 139 -12.80 -6.28 6.01
N SER A 140 -12.97 -6.60 7.30
CA SER A 140 -12.23 -6.05 8.43
C SER A 140 -11.88 -7.15 9.42
N PHE A 141 -10.58 -7.38 9.63
CA PHE A 141 -10.09 -8.28 10.68
C PHE A 141 -9.72 -7.47 11.91
N GLN A 142 -10.36 -7.80 13.02
CA GLN A 142 -10.16 -7.16 14.30
C GLN A 142 -9.49 -8.16 15.24
N LEU A 143 -8.19 -7.99 15.43
CA LEU A 143 -7.37 -8.84 16.29
C LEU A 143 -7.26 -8.22 17.67
N LEU A 144 -7.69 -8.97 18.67
CA LEU A 144 -7.69 -8.53 20.05
C LEU A 144 -6.31 -8.75 20.67
N LEU A 145 -5.66 -7.66 21.07
CA LEU A 145 -4.42 -7.71 21.85
C LEU A 145 -4.75 -7.55 23.33
N LYS A 146 -4.73 -8.67 24.06
CA LYS A 146 -4.91 -8.69 25.51
C LYS A 146 -3.67 -9.27 26.18
N GLU A 147 -2.86 -8.37 26.71
CA GLU A 147 -1.67 -8.65 27.49
C GLU A 147 -1.71 -7.87 28.80
N LYS A 148 -0.81 -8.20 29.72
CA LYS A 148 -0.76 -7.59 31.07
C LYS A 148 -0.85 -6.06 31.07
N ASP A 149 -0.21 -5.43 30.09
CA ASP A 149 -0.11 -3.97 29.98
C ASP A 149 -0.76 -3.40 28.70
N ILE A 150 -1.39 -4.25 27.87
CA ILE A 150 -2.06 -3.85 26.62
C ILE A 150 -3.45 -4.45 26.59
N ASN A 151 -4.46 -3.59 26.57
CA ASN A 151 -5.78 -3.97 26.10
C ASN A 151 -6.06 -3.14 24.84
N GLY A 152 -5.98 -3.77 23.69
CA GLY A 152 -6.07 -3.07 22.41
C GLY A 152 -6.65 -3.90 21.29
N LEU A 153 -6.91 -3.22 20.18
CA LEU A 153 -7.48 -3.75 18.97
C LEU A 153 -6.57 -3.39 17.80
N LEU A 154 -6.07 -4.42 17.12
CA LEU A 154 -5.41 -4.28 15.82
C LEU A 154 -6.45 -4.55 14.74
N THR A 155 -6.79 -3.53 13.97
CA THR A 155 -7.74 -3.61 12.86
C THR A 155 -6.97 -3.61 11.55
N ILE A 156 -7.27 -4.57 10.68
CA ILE A 156 -6.71 -4.69 9.34
C ILE A 156 -7.88 -4.70 8.36
N ASP A 157 -8.00 -3.63 7.58
CA ASP A 157 -9.07 -3.46 6.60
C ASP A 157 -8.51 -3.48 5.18
N ILE A 158 -9.23 -4.15 4.28
CA ILE A 158 -9.01 -4.01 2.85
C ILE A 158 -10.10 -3.14 2.26
N ASN A 159 -9.73 -2.25 1.35
CA ASN A 159 -10.68 -1.59 0.47
C ASN A 159 -10.25 -1.84 -0.97
N TYR A 160 -11.13 -2.48 -1.76
CA TYR A 160 -10.91 -2.68 -3.18
C TYR A 160 -11.91 -1.86 -4.01
N PRO A 161 -11.47 -0.73 -4.59
CA PRO A 161 -12.35 0.11 -5.40
C PRO A 161 -12.69 -0.50 -6.76
N GLY A 162 -11.82 -1.33 -7.35
CA GLY A 162 -11.98 -1.82 -8.72
C GLY A 162 -11.74 -0.76 -9.81
N GLU A 163 -11.46 0.48 -9.44
CA GLU A 163 -11.23 1.59 -10.37
C GLU A 163 -10.03 2.46 -9.99
N SER A 164 -9.63 3.36 -10.90
CA SER A 164 -8.56 4.32 -10.62
C SER A 164 -9.08 5.44 -9.73
N ILE A 165 -8.63 5.46 -8.48
CA ILE A 165 -9.19 6.35 -7.47
C ILE A 165 -8.19 6.80 -6.44
N ARG A 166 -8.48 7.91 -5.75
CA ARG A 166 -7.66 8.42 -4.66
C ARG A 166 -8.45 8.38 -3.36
N ASP A 167 -7.81 7.91 -2.27
CA ASP A 167 -8.44 7.99 -0.96
C ASP A 167 -8.69 9.46 -0.59
N THR A 168 -9.88 9.70 -0.03
CA THR A 168 -10.32 11.02 0.41
C THR A 168 -9.57 11.48 1.66
N LYS A 169 -9.20 10.53 2.53
CA LYS A 169 -8.48 10.79 3.76
C LYS A 169 -6.98 10.56 3.58
N PHE A 170 -6.19 11.24 4.40
CA PHE A 170 -4.74 11.08 4.38
C PHE A 170 -4.31 9.62 4.67
N PRO A 171 -3.22 9.11 4.07
CA PRO A 171 -2.25 9.79 3.18
C PRO A 171 -2.70 9.98 1.71
N LYS A 172 -3.99 9.84 1.40
CA LYS A 172 -4.58 10.06 0.07
C LYS A 172 -3.86 9.26 -1.01
N LEU A 173 -3.55 7.99 -0.72
CA LEU A 173 -2.93 7.10 -1.71
C LEU A 173 -3.87 6.89 -2.89
N ARG A 174 -3.28 6.53 -4.03
CA ARG A 174 -4.02 6.18 -5.24
C ARG A 174 -4.13 4.67 -5.34
N SER A 175 -5.25 4.20 -5.87
CA SER A 175 -5.52 2.84 -6.30
C SER A 175 -5.88 2.87 -7.78
N THR A 176 -5.86 1.69 -8.38
CA THR A 176 -6.08 1.35 -9.77
C THR A 176 -7.00 0.11 -9.80
N PRO A 177 -7.56 -0.26 -10.96
CA PRO A 177 -8.36 -1.47 -11.07
C PRO A 177 -7.62 -2.76 -10.64
N LYS A 178 -6.29 -2.75 -10.66
CA LYS A 178 -5.43 -3.89 -10.29
C LYS A 178 -4.74 -3.71 -8.93
N SER A 179 -5.27 -2.86 -8.06
CA SER A 179 -4.72 -2.65 -6.71
C SER A 179 -5.79 -2.42 -5.65
N TYR A 180 -5.43 -2.65 -4.39
CA TYR A 180 -6.28 -2.42 -3.22
C TYR A 180 -5.58 -1.53 -2.20
N PHE A 181 -6.36 -0.89 -1.34
CA PHE A 181 -5.86 -0.21 -0.15
C PHE A 181 -5.83 -1.19 1.03
N LEU A 182 -4.71 -1.23 1.73
CA LEU A 182 -4.56 -1.90 3.01
C LEU A 182 -4.49 -0.84 4.10
N ASN A 183 -5.42 -0.88 5.04
CA ASN A 183 -5.42 0.01 6.19
C ASN A 183 -5.13 -0.81 7.44
N ILE A 184 -4.20 -0.34 8.27
CA ILE A 184 -3.90 -1.00 9.53
C ILE A 184 -3.98 0.04 10.64
N ALA A 185 -4.78 -0.25 11.67
CA ALA A 185 -4.97 0.59 12.83
C ALA A 185 -4.69 -0.20 14.11
N LEU A 186 -3.79 0.27 14.95
CA LEU A 186 -3.62 -0.24 16.31
C LEU A 186 -4.16 0.80 17.29
N LYS A 187 -5.15 0.41 18.07
CA LYS A 187 -5.73 1.23 19.14
C LYS A 187 -5.57 0.50 20.47
N ALA A 188 -5.13 1.17 21.51
CA ALA A 188 -5.09 0.61 22.86
C ALA A 188 -5.89 1.48 23.84
N ASP A 189 -6.58 0.84 24.76
CA ASP A 189 -7.30 1.49 25.84
C ASP A 189 -6.32 1.72 27.01
N ASN A 190 -6.10 2.99 27.35
CA ASN A 190 -5.29 3.40 28.51
C ASN A 190 -3.88 2.76 28.56
N TYR A 191 -3.19 2.69 27.42
CA TYR A 191 -1.81 2.21 27.40
C TYR A 191 -0.87 3.21 28.07
N THR A 192 -0.08 2.75 29.05
CA THR A 192 0.75 3.60 29.91
C THR A 192 2.23 3.25 29.90
N SER A 193 2.64 2.15 29.27
CA SER A 193 4.04 1.73 29.30
C SER A 193 4.92 2.73 28.55
N PRO A 194 5.84 3.44 29.24
CA PRO A 194 6.59 4.53 28.66
C PRO A 194 7.53 4.01 27.56
N LYS A 195 7.89 4.90 26.62
CA LYS A 195 8.91 4.65 25.59
C LYS A 195 8.65 3.46 24.66
N THR A 196 7.42 2.94 24.65
CA THR A 196 7.07 1.83 23.77
C THR A 196 6.86 2.30 22.33
N ARG A 197 7.44 1.55 21.39
CA ARG A 197 7.11 1.62 19.97
C ARG A 197 6.66 0.26 19.45
N PHE A 198 5.99 0.31 18.31
CA PHE A 198 5.53 -0.87 17.59
C PHE A 198 6.17 -0.94 16.21
N ALA A 199 6.33 -2.15 15.70
CA ALA A 199 6.70 -2.42 14.33
C ALA A 199 5.86 -3.58 13.79
N MET A 200 5.78 -3.72 12.46
CA MET A 200 5.14 -4.85 11.81
C MET A 200 6.09 -5.53 10.84
N GLU A 201 5.98 -6.85 10.77
CA GLU A 201 6.69 -7.69 9.81
C GLU A 201 5.74 -8.12 8.69
N TYR A 202 6.20 -7.94 7.45
CA TYR A 202 5.46 -8.25 6.24
C TYR A 202 6.25 -9.21 5.36
N TYR A 203 5.59 -10.25 4.85
CA TYR A 203 6.13 -11.06 3.76
C TYR A 203 5.39 -10.77 2.48
N ILE A 204 6.14 -10.60 1.39
CA ILE A 204 5.64 -10.46 0.03
C ILE A 204 5.98 -11.75 -0.72
N ILE A 205 4.97 -12.37 -1.30
CA ILE A 205 5.09 -13.56 -2.13
C ILE A 205 4.64 -13.23 -3.54
N GLN A 206 5.48 -13.57 -4.52
CA GLN A 206 5.22 -13.26 -5.93
C GLN A 206 5.43 -14.48 -6.83
N LEU A 207 4.71 -14.50 -7.95
CA LEU A 207 4.83 -15.53 -8.97
C LEU A 207 5.97 -15.23 -9.96
N GLY A 208 6.91 -16.15 -10.12
CA GLY A 208 7.86 -16.12 -11.24
C GLY A 208 8.85 -14.94 -11.22
N VAL A 209 9.13 -14.36 -10.06
CA VAL A 209 10.04 -13.22 -9.90
C VAL A 209 11.35 -13.67 -9.26
N GLU A 210 12.49 -13.18 -9.73
CA GLU A 210 13.82 -13.43 -9.15
C GLU A 210 14.23 -12.40 -8.06
N GLY A 211 13.29 -11.61 -7.55
CA GLY A 211 13.58 -10.59 -6.55
C GLY A 211 12.58 -9.46 -6.47
N THR A 212 12.49 -8.90 -5.27
CA THR A 212 11.89 -7.59 -5.08
C THR A 212 12.98 -6.60 -4.70
N GLN A 213 12.71 -5.32 -4.98
CA GLN A 213 13.55 -4.23 -4.52
C GLN A 213 12.73 -3.24 -3.71
N LEU A 214 13.35 -2.71 -2.67
CA LEU A 214 12.84 -1.56 -1.93
C LEU A 214 13.40 -0.31 -2.60
N SER A 215 12.53 0.47 -3.23
CA SER A 215 12.86 1.74 -3.85
C SER A 215 12.25 2.90 -3.06
N THR A 216 13.02 3.98 -2.93
CA THR A 216 12.55 5.24 -2.33
C THR A 216 12.54 6.30 -3.41
N SER A 217 11.37 6.89 -3.65
CA SER A 217 11.21 8.02 -4.56
C SER A 217 11.01 9.29 -3.76
N LYS A 218 11.89 10.28 -3.98
CA LYS A 218 11.79 11.61 -3.38
C LYS A 218 11.16 12.59 -4.36
N TYR A 219 10.16 13.32 -3.91
CA TYR A 219 9.42 14.33 -4.64
C TYR A 219 9.70 15.71 -4.03
N ILE A 220 9.64 16.74 -4.88
CA ILE A 220 9.85 18.13 -4.46
C ILE A 220 8.66 18.61 -3.64
N ASP A 221 7.46 18.17 -4.03
CA ASP A 221 6.21 18.46 -3.36
C ASP A 221 5.19 17.37 -3.71
N ASP A 222 4.30 17.08 -2.76
CA ASP A 222 3.18 16.15 -2.90
C ASP A 222 1.88 16.96 -2.82
N GLN A 223 1.23 17.11 -3.97
CA GLN A 223 0.01 17.91 -4.13
C GLN A 223 -1.10 17.48 -3.17
N TYR A 224 -1.08 16.21 -2.76
CA TYR A 224 -2.14 15.60 -1.99
C TYR A 224 -1.75 15.34 -0.54
N THR A 225 -0.48 15.46 -0.17
CA THR A 225 -0.04 15.32 1.23
C THR A 225 1.11 16.26 1.57
N PRO A 226 0.80 17.52 1.91
CA PRO A 226 1.80 18.52 2.25
C PRO A 226 2.74 18.04 3.36
N GLY A 227 4.03 18.34 3.22
CA GLY A 227 5.06 18.01 4.21
C GLY A 227 5.61 16.58 4.11
N ILE A 228 5.09 15.75 3.20
CA ILE A 228 5.59 14.40 2.96
C ILE A 228 6.17 14.32 1.55
N PHE A 229 7.50 14.24 1.51
CA PHE A 229 8.26 14.33 0.26
C PHE A 229 8.79 12.98 -0.23
N ASN A 230 8.61 11.91 0.55
CA ASN A 230 9.12 10.60 0.22
C ASN A 230 7.98 9.62 0.03
N VAL A 231 8.17 8.69 -0.90
CA VAL A 231 7.29 7.54 -1.10
C VAL A 231 8.18 6.31 -1.14
N TRP A 232 7.80 5.30 -0.38
CA TRP A 232 8.45 4.01 -0.38
C TRP A 232 7.66 3.02 -1.21
N ARG A 233 8.39 2.17 -1.92
CA ARG A 233 7.80 1.13 -2.74
C ARG A 233 8.62 -0.13 -2.61
N VAL A 234 7.96 -1.26 -2.44
CA VAL A 234 8.53 -2.57 -2.75
C VAL A 234 7.96 -2.99 -4.09
N GLU A 235 8.81 -3.31 -5.06
CA GLU A 235 8.39 -3.67 -6.40
C GLU A 235 9.14 -4.91 -6.91
N SER A 236 8.46 -5.68 -7.76
CA SER A 236 9.04 -6.83 -8.44
C SER A 236 10.14 -6.39 -9.43
N LEU A 237 11.25 -7.15 -9.48
CA LEU A 237 12.30 -6.95 -10.48
C LEU A 237 11.97 -7.58 -11.85
N SER A 238 10.90 -8.38 -11.94
CA SER A 238 10.51 -9.03 -13.18
C SER A 238 9.93 -8.01 -14.17
N PRO A 239 10.38 -8.01 -15.45
CA PRO A 239 9.75 -7.19 -16.49
C PRO A 239 8.39 -7.75 -16.95
N ILE A 240 8.06 -8.99 -16.58
CA ILE A 240 6.85 -9.70 -17.01
C ILE A 240 5.78 -9.67 -15.91
N TYR A 241 6.17 -10.03 -14.69
CA TYR A 241 5.26 -10.14 -13.55
C TYR A 241 5.39 -8.89 -12.66
N LEU A 242 4.74 -7.81 -13.10
CA LEU A 242 4.78 -6.54 -12.38
C LEU A 242 3.90 -6.58 -11.15
N SER A 243 4.45 -6.25 -10.00
CA SER A 243 3.69 -6.03 -8.78
C SER A 243 4.42 -5.06 -7.87
N SER A 244 3.64 -4.29 -7.10
CA SER A 244 4.22 -3.37 -6.14
C SER A 244 3.32 -3.10 -4.96
N MET A 245 3.96 -2.70 -3.86
CA MET A 245 3.35 -2.17 -2.65
C MET A 245 3.95 -0.80 -2.40
N LEU A 246 3.10 0.21 -2.24
CA LEU A 246 3.48 1.61 -2.16
C LEU A 246 2.87 2.25 -0.91
N TRP A 247 3.66 3.06 -0.21
CA TRP A 247 3.18 3.84 0.92
C TRP A 247 4.01 5.10 1.13
N LYS A 248 3.45 6.00 1.94
CA LYS A 248 4.15 7.20 2.44
C LYS A 248 4.71 6.91 3.83
N PRO A 249 5.91 7.43 4.19
CA PRO A 249 6.53 7.16 5.47
C PRO A 249 5.90 7.99 6.60
N VAL A 250 4.59 7.81 6.81
CA VAL A 250 3.79 8.55 7.79
C VAL A 250 2.84 7.64 8.54
N VAL A 251 2.75 7.90 9.83
CA VAL A 251 1.86 7.25 10.77
C VAL A 251 0.93 8.30 11.35
N TYR A 252 -0.37 8.03 11.35
CA TYR A 252 -1.36 8.91 11.96
C TYR A 252 -1.66 8.47 13.38
N GLN A 253 -1.63 9.42 14.30
CA GLN A 253 -1.84 9.22 15.74
C GLN A 253 -3.31 9.46 16.15
N SER A 254 -4.22 9.51 15.17
CA SER A 254 -5.65 9.72 15.40
C SER A 254 -6.49 9.23 14.21
N ASP A 255 -7.77 8.93 14.45
CA ASP A 255 -8.71 8.50 13.40
C ASP A 255 -9.09 9.62 12.42
N ASP A 256 -8.98 10.89 12.84
CA ASP A 256 -9.19 12.04 11.95
C ASP A 256 -8.09 12.17 10.87
N ARG A 257 -6.95 11.49 11.05
CA ARG A 257 -5.82 11.44 10.10
C ARG A 257 -5.35 12.83 9.67
N SER A 258 -5.27 13.77 10.61
CA SER A 258 -4.80 15.14 10.35
C SER A 258 -3.27 15.23 10.21
N ILE A 259 -2.81 16.28 9.52
CA ILE A 259 -1.38 16.58 9.33
C ILE A 259 -0.70 16.88 10.67
N GLU A 260 -1.41 17.52 11.59
CA GLU A 260 -0.88 17.90 12.91
C GLU A 260 -0.65 16.68 13.83
N LYS A 261 -1.44 15.63 13.64
CA LYS A 261 -1.40 14.40 14.46
C LYS A 261 -0.75 13.26 13.68
N ASN A 262 0.42 13.53 13.13
CA ASN A 262 1.23 12.52 12.46
C ASN A 262 2.62 12.38 13.08
N THR A 263 3.22 11.24 12.81
CA THR A 263 4.64 10.95 13.03
C THR A 263 5.17 10.21 11.80
N LEU A 264 6.46 9.90 11.78
CA LEU A 264 7.07 9.16 10.68
C LEU A 264 7.10 7.66 10.97
N MET A 265 7.52 6.87 9.99
CA MET A 265 7.87 5.46 10.18
C MET A 265 9.29 5.23 9.65
N ASN A 266 9.89 4.10 10.02
CA ASN A 266 11.13 3.61 9.44
C ASN A 266 10.89 2.27 8.76
N VAL A 267 11.41 2.11 7.55
CA VAL A 267 11.46 0.82 6.84
C VAL A 267 12.85 0.23 6.99
N TYR A 268 12.90 -1.07 7.18
CA TYR A 268 14.15 -1.82 7.32
C TYR A 268 14.53 -2.50 6.01
N ASN A 269 15.77 -2.97 5.94
CA ASN A 269 16.29 -3.63 4.75
C ASN A 269 15.39 -4.79 4.33
N LEU A 270 15.14 -4.85 3.03
CA LEU A 270 14.40 -5.92 2.39
C LEU A 270 15.30 -7.17 2.32
N SER A 271 14.82 -8.26 2.90
CA SER A 271 15.45 -9.57 2.78
C SER A 271 14.76 -10.35 1.68
N ASN A 272 15.52 -10.78 0.69
CA ASN A 272 15.05 -11.55 -0.45
C ASN A 272 15.37 -13.04 -0.25
N LYS A 273 14.56 -13.94 -0.84
CA LYS A 273 14.72 -15.40 -0.77
C LYS A 273 14.65 -15.92 0.68
N ILE A 274 13.59 -15.53 1.39
CA ILE A 274 13.29 -16.11 2.69
C ILE A 274 12.81 -17.54 2.49
N ASP A 275 13.45 -18.48 3.18
CA ASP A 275 13.01 -19.87 3.23
C ASP A 275 11.83 -19.97 4.18
N LEU A 276 10.67 -20.35 3.64
CA LEU A 276 9.49 -20.60 4.44
C LEU A 276 9.65 -21.88 5.24
N GLN A 277 9.34 -21.82 6.53
CA GLN A 277 9.37 -22.96 7.43
C GLN A 277 8.04 -23.71 7.37
N PRO A 278 7.97 -24.94 6.83
CA PRO A 278 6.68 -25.60 6.57
C PRO A 278 5.79 -25.83 7.79
N LEU A 279 6.35 -25.87 8.99
CA LEU A 279 5.58 -26.08 10.23
C LEU A 279 5.05 -24.78 10.84
N ILE A 280 5.63 -23.64 10.47
CA ILE A 280 5.32 -22.33 11.04
C ILE A 280 4.55 -21.49 10.01
N ASP A 281 5.00 -21.54 8.76
CA ASP A 281 4.54 -20.70 7.67
C ASP A 281 3.44 -21.46 6.93
N GLN A 282 2.22 -21.34 7.46
CA GLN A 282 1.04 -22.03 6.99
C GLN A 282 -0.03 -21.02 6.59
N GLY A 283 -0.71 -21.25 5.47
CA GLY A 283 -1.76 -20.36 4.99
C GLY A 283 -2.09 -20.57 3.53
N ILE A 284 -3.07 -19.79 3.04
CA ILE A 284 -3.60 -19.95 1.68
C ILE A 284 -2.57 -19.68 0.59
N PHE A 285 -1.48 -18.97 0.88
CA PHE A 285 -0.42 -18.74 -0.10
C PHE A 285 0.22 -20.07 -0.55
N ILE A 286 0.25 -21.12 0.28
CA ILE A 286 0.74 -22.45 -0.11
C ILE A 286 -0.12 -23.04 -1.23
N ALA A 287 -1.43 -22.76 -1.22
CA ALA A 287 -2.34 -23.19 -2.27
C ALA A 287 -2.08 -22.45 -3.59
N LEU A 288 -1.68 -21.18 -3.50
CA LEU A 288 -1.52 -20.29 -4.65
C LEU A 288 -0.16 -20.41 -5.34
N TYR A 289 0.90 -20.77 -4.59
CA TYR A 289 2.27 -20.80 -5.11
C TYR A 289 2.92 -22.18 -4.92
N LYS A 290 3.25 -22.84 -6.04
CA LYS A 290 4.02 -24.09 -6.02
C LYS A 290 5.49 -23.90 -5.62
N LYS A 291 6.07 -22.75 -5.97
CA LYS A 291 7.45 -22.33 -5.65
C LYS A 291 7.44 -20.84 -5.33
N PRO A 292 7.09 -20.44 -4.11
CA PRO A 292 6.96 -19.03 -3.74
C PRO A 292 8.35 -18.37 -3.74
N TYR A 293 8.46 -17.19 -4.35
CA TYR A 293 9.56 -16.27 -4.05
C TYR A 293 9.11 -15.37 -2.92
N VAL A 294 9.83 -15.40 -1.79
CA VAL A 294 9.44 -14.66 -0.59
C VAL A 294 10.45 -13.58 -0.27
N SER A 295 9.94 -12.38 -0.04
CA SER A 295 10.70 -11.24 0.45
C SER A 295 10.08 -10.74 1.75
N ALA A 296 10.92 -10.37 2.72
CA ALA A 296 10.46 -9.88 4.01
C ALA A 296 11.00 -8.48 4.29
N PHE A 297 10.19 -7.65 4.94
CA PHE A 297 10.61 -6.36 5.46
C PHE A 297 9.83 -6.00 6.72
N ASN A 298 10.45 -5.15 7.54
CA ASN A 298 9.83 -4.61 8.74
C ASN A 298 9.56 -3.12 8.56
N VAL A 299 8.55 -2.62 9.27
CA VAL A 299 8.26 -1.19 9.39
C VAL A 299 8.02 -0.85 10.85
N SER A 300 8.78 0.08 11.42
CA SER A 300 8.55 0.60 12.77
C SER A 300 7.80 1.93 12.74
N PHE A 301 7.06 2.21 13.80
CA PHE A 301 6.20 3.37 13.89
C PHE A 301 6.77 4.42 14.84
N GLY A 302 6.88 5.63 14.31
CA GLY A 302 7.30 6.82 15.01
C GLY A 302 8.75 7.23 14.77
N ARG A 303 9.11 8.37 15.34
CA ARG A 303 10.44 9.00 15.24
C ARG A 303 10.84 9.58 16.60
N ALA A 304 12.12 9.91 16.73
CA ALA A 304 12.63 10.65 17.88
C ALA A 304 11.74 11.86 18.27
N ASN A 305 11.49 12.02 19.57
CA ASN A 305 10.73 13.09 20.19
C ASN A 305 9.25 13.19 19.78
N ASP A 306 8.64 12.09 19.31
CA ASP A 306 7.22 12.08 18.94
C ASP A 306 6.26 11.73 20.09
N GLY A 307 6.79 11.44 21.27
CA GLY A 307 6.03 11.06 22.46
C GLY A 307 5.63 9.58 22.53
N PHE A 308 6.19 8.74 21.65
CA PHE A 308 5.96 7.31 21.58
C PHE A 308 4.49 6.94 21.33
N PHE A 309 4.16 5.64 21.39
CA PHE A 309 2.79 5.18 21.22
C PHE A 309 1.86 5.74 22.32
N THR A 310 2.37 5.90 23.54
CA THR A 310 1.66 6.41 24.73
C THR A 310 1.04 7.80 24.56
N LYS A 311 1.55 8.63 23.63
CA LYS A 311 1.01 9.97 23.40
C LYS A 311 -0.45 9.95 22.91
N SER A 312 -0.83 8.93 22.15
CA SER A 312 -2.16 8.85 21.53
C SER A 312 -2.86 7.51 21.73
N ASN A 313 -2.10 6.47 22.07
CA ASN A 313 -2.56 5.08 22.10
C ASN A 313 -3.22 4.65 20.78
N TYR A 314 -2.80 5.27 19.68
CA TYR A 314 -3.35 5.05 18.36
C TYR A 314 -2.27 5.17 17.28
N THR A 315 -2.27 4.23 16.36
CA THR A 315 -1.40 4.20 15.18
C THR A 315 -2.24 3.81 13.99
N PHE A 316 -2.21 4.59 12.92
CA PHE A 316 -2.80 4.22 11.64
C PHE A 316 -1.78 4.37 10.52
N ILE A 317 -1.74 3.36 9.64
CA ILE A 317 -0.94 3.34 8.42
C ILE A 317 -1.80 2.83 7.27
N GLN A 318 -1.44 3.27 6.06
CA GLN A 318 -2.10 2.85 4.84
C GLN A 318 -1.06 2.52 3.77
N PHE A 319 -1.31 1.43 3.05
CA PHE A 319 -0.56 0.99 1.88
C PHE A 319 -1.51 0.85 0.69
N THR A 320 -0.97 0.97 -0.52
CA THR A 320 -1.61 0.45 -1.74
C THR A 320 -0.77 -0.70 -2.26
N ALA A 321 -1.37 -1.85 -2.59
CA ALA A 321 -0.68 -2.97 -3.19
C ALA A 321 -1.42 -3.49 -4.43
N GLY A 322 -0.70 -3.94 -5.46
CA GLY A 322 -1.32 -4.36 -6.72
C GLY A 322 -0.39 -5.02 -7.73
N LEU A 323 -0.97 -5.40 -8.86
CA LEU A 323 -0.34 -6.13 -9.97
C LEU A 323 0.18 -5.19 -11.07
N GLU A 324 0.84 -4.12 -10.66
CA GLU A 324 1.53 -3.19 -11.55
C GLU A 324 2.55 -2.36 -10.75
N ILE A 325 3.36 -1.56 -11.44
CA ILE A 325 4.23 -0.56 -10.80
C ILE A 325 3.38 0.66 -10.45
N LEU A 326 3.02 0.79 -9.18
CA LEU A 326 2.17 1.85 -8.67
C LEU A 326 2.90 3.18 -8.74
N GLN A 327 2.33 4.10 -9.50
CA GLN A 327 2.87 5.44 -9.66
C GLN A 327 2.28 6.39 -8.62
N THR A 328 3.07 7.40 -8.25
CA THR A 328 2.56 8.56 -7.53
C THR A 328 2.40 9.73 -8.48
N ASP A 329 1.45 10.59 -8.17
CA ASP A 329 1.25 11.81 -8.93
C ASP A 329 2.41 12.76 -8.60
N SER A 330 3.23 13.08 -9.60
CA SER A 330 4.32 14.03 -9.44
C SER A 330 3.88 15.43 -9.88
N ILE A 331 4.11 16.44 -9.05
CA ILE A 331 3.93 17.86 -9.41
C ILE A 331 4.87 18.29 -10.56
N LYS A 332 5.88 17.46 -10.89
CA LYS A 332 6.89 17.75 -11.91
C LYS A 332 6.28 18.22 -13.22
N GLN A 333 5.21 17.62 -13.72
CA GLN A 333 4.60 18.03 -14.99
C GLN A 333 4.07 19.48 -14.93
N PHE A 334 3.36 19.84 -13.86
CA PHE A 334 2.83 21.19 -13.70
C PHE A 334 3.93 22.23 -13.49
N VAL A 335 4.91 21.94 -12.63
CA VAL A 335 6.04 22.86 -12.38
C VAL A 335 6.90 23.01 -13.63
N THR A 336 7.18 21.92 -14.36
CA THR A 336 7.90 22.00 -15.64
C THR A 336 7.13 22.83 -16.65
N LEU A 337 5.82 22.66 -16.76
CA LEU A 337 5.00 23.49 -17.66
C LEU A 337 5.02 24.96 -17.25
N ALA A 338 4.88 25.27 -15.96
CA ALA A 338 4.93 26.63 -15.44
C ALA A 338 6.30 27.29 -15.69
N LEU A 339 7.40 26.55 -15.48
CA LEU A 339 8.76 27.01 -15.77
C LEU A 339 8.95 27.28 -17.27
N LEU A 340 8.49 26.37 -18.13
CA LEU A 340 8.53 26.55 -19.58
C LEU A 340 7.77 27.80 -20.02
N LEU A 341 6.55 28.01 -19.51
CA LEU A 341 5.76 29.20 -19.81
C LEU A 341 6.42 30.48 -19.30
N SER A 342 7.00 30.44 -18.10
CA SER A 342 7.69 31.59 -17.49
C SER A 342 8.93 32.02 -18.26
N LEU A 343 9.58 31.10 -18.99
CA LEU A 343 10.73 31.39 -19.84
C LEU A 343 10.33 31.73 -21.28
N ALA A 344 9.32 31.04 -21.83
CA ALA A 344 8.88 31.21 -23.20
C ALA A 344 8.28 32.61 -23.46
N ILE A 345 7.50 33.15 -22.51
CA ILE A 345 6.84 34.45 -22.68
C ILE A 345 7.89 35.59 -22.78
N PRO A 346 8.87 35.74 -21.87
CA PRO A 346 9.92 36.74 -22.00
C PRO A 346 10.76 36.60 -23.28
N CYS A 347 11.11 35.37 -23.67
CA CYS A 347 11.84 35.11 -24.91
C CYS A 347 11.05 35.58 -26.13
N LEU A 348 9.75 35.29 -26.19
CA LEU A 348 8.88 35.72 -27.29
C LEU A 348 8.78 37.25 -27.35
N VAL A 349 8.60 37.92 -26.20
CA VAL A 349 8.58 39.38 -26.12
C VAL A 349 9.92 39.98 -26.59
N ALA A 350 11.05 39.39 -26.19
CA ALA A 350 12.38 39.84 -26.62
C ALA A 350 12.58 39.69 -28.14
N VAL A 351 12.13 38.57 -28.73
CA VAL A 351 12.20 38.35 -30.18
C VAL A 351 11.32 39.35 -30.93
N ILE A 352 10.09 39.60 -30.46
CA ILE A 352 9.19 40.60 -31.06
C ILE A 352 9.82 42.00 -30.98
N ALA A 353 10.37 42.38 -29.82
CA ALA A 353 11.05 43.65 -29.64
C ALA A 353 12.26 43.78 -30.56
N PHE A 354 13.07 42.72 -30.71
CA PHE A 354 14.22 42.69 -31.61
C PHE A 354 13.80 42.86 -33.08
N ILE A 355 12.77 42.13 -33.54
CA ILE A 355 12.23 42.27 -34.90
C ILE A 355 11.70 43.69 -35.13
N PHE A 356 11.00 44.27 -34.15
CA PHE A 356 10.48 45.63 -34.23
C PHE A 356 11.61 46.67 -34.36
N ILE A 357 12.66 46.54 -33.53
CA ILE A 357 13.84 47.42 -33.59
C ILE A 357 14.54 47.28 -34.94
N MET A 358 14.74 46.05 -35.45
CA MET A 358 15.37 45.80 -36.75
C MET A 358 14.57 46.43 -37.90
N LYS A 359 13.24 46.23 -37.93
CA LYS A 359 12.37 46.88 -38.94
C LYS A 359 12.48 48.40 -38.88
N ARG A 360 12.38 48.99 -37.69
CA ARG A 360 12.49 50.45 -37.52
C ARG A 360 13.85 50.99 -37.99
N ARG A 361 14.93 50.25 -37.75
CA ARG A 361 16.28 50.61 -38.20
C ARG A 361 16.42 50.55 -39.72
N CYS A 362 15.89 49.52 -40.37
CA CYS A 362 15.86 49.41 -41.83
C CYS A 362 15.00 50.50 -42.48
N THR A 363 13.83 50.83 -41.91
CA THR A 363 12.97 51.90 -42.44
C THR A 363 13.66 53.28 -42.35
N ARG A 364 14.38 53.57 -41.27
CA ARG A 364 15.14 54.83 -41.12
C ARG A 364 16.29 54.96 -42.13
N GLN A 365 16.98 53.86 -42.45
CA GLN A 365 18.03 53.87 -43.47
C GLN A 365 17.45 54.16 -44.87
N ASN A 366 16.26 53.64 -45.18
CA ASN A 366 15.60 53.92 -46.45
C ASN A 366 15.11 55.38 -46.58
N THR A 367 14.78 56.07 -45.49
CA THR A 367 14.35 57.49 -45.55
C THR A 367 15.53 58.43 -45.82
N THR A 368 16.71 58.14 -45.25
CA THR A 368 17.94 58.92 -45.52
C THR A 368 18.50 58.77 -46.93
N SER A 369 18.03 57.82 -47.74
CA SER A 369 18.43 57.69 -49.15
C SER A 369 17.55 58.47 -50.14
N TYR A 370 16.40 59.02 -49.71
CA TYR A 370 15.54 59.84 -50.58
C TYR A 370 15.77 61.35 -50.43
N ASP A 371 16.49 61.82 -49.40
CA ASP A 371 16.80 63.26 -49.19
C ASP A 371 18.17 63.69 -49.78
N ILE A 372 18.75 62.93 -50.71
CA ILE A 372 20.01 63.30 -51.41
C ILE A 372 19.80 63.45 -52.93
N ILE A 373 18.55 63.39 -53.42
CA ILE A 373 18.23 63.71 -54.82
C ILE A 373 16.95 64.55 -54.83
N ASP A 374 17.10 65.84 -54.56
CA ASP A 374 16.50 66.93 -55.34
C ASP A 374 16.89 68.28 -54.71
N ASP A 375 17.31 69.19 -55.58
CA ASP A 375 17.90 70.53 -55.37
C ASP A 375 17.05 71.53 -54.58
#